data_AF-A0A946YNT2-F1
#
_entry.id   AF-A0A946YNT2-F1
#
_cell.length_a   1.000
_cell.length_b   1.000
_cell.length_c   1.000
_cell.angle_alpha   90.00
_cell.angle_beta   90.00
_cell.angle_gamma   90.00
#
_symmetry.space_group_name_H-M   'P 1'
#
loop_
_entity.id
_entity.type
_entity.pdbx_description
1 polymer ?
#
loop_
_entity_poly.entity_id
_entity_poly.type
_entity_poly.pdbx_seq_one_letter_code
_entity_poly.pdbx_strand_id
1 'polypeptide(L)'
;MTRSLVMGCLMALTMNAVAQTNRVDQIRPDAPDLAPFGDYDIGVRTLQFTNPDQPDIVNTVNGEDSPRYDRTLTVELWYPADLAAGQEPGGEYRAPTRNTEITATLYGTAVRDAAPRYEQAPFPLVIISHGYPGNRFL
;
A
#
# COMPACT_ATOMS: atom_id res chain seq x y z
N MET A 1 4.61 14.80 61.83
CA MET A 1 5.50 14.77 60.65
C MET A 1 5.70 13.30 60.33
N THR A 2 5.01 12.69 59.37
CA THR A 2 5.41 12.67 57.95
C THR A 2 4.21 12.18 57.12
N ARG A 3 3.33 13.10 56.73
CA ARG A 3 2.54 12.97 55.49
C ARG A 3 3.52 13.24 54.34
N SER A 4 3.27 12.64 53.18
CA SER A 4 3.99 12.87 51.92
C SER A 4 5.22 11.98 51.66
N LEU A 5 5.04 10.68 51.45
CA LEU A 5 6.00 9.92 50.64
C LEU A 5 5.48 8.59 50.06
N VAL A 6 4.25 8.51 49.54
CA VAL A 6 3.79 7.29 48.82
C VAL A 6 2.95 7.59 47.57
N MET A 7 3.04 8.80 47.01
CA MET A 7 2.22 9.17 45.83
C MET A 7 3.02 9.57 44.59
N GLY A 8 4.36 9.39 44.61
CA GLY A 8 5.25 9.99 43.61
C GLY A 8 5.78 9.07 42.49
N CYS A 9 5.60 7.75 42.56
CA CYS A 9 6.32 6.81 41.67
C CYS A 9 5.45 5.93 40.76
N LEU A 10 4.14 6.14 40.69
CA LEU A 10 3.25 5.31 39.86
C LEU A 10 2.68 6.04 38.63
N MET A 11 3.47 6.95 38.03
CA MET A 11 3.09 7.70 36.82
C MET A 11 4.11 7.58 35.68
N ALA A 12 5.04 6.63 35.77
CA ALA A 12 6.12 6.51 34.79
C ALA A 12 6.30 5.05 34.37
N LEU A 13 5.32 4.44 33.70
CA LEU A 13 5.55 3.29 32.82
C LEU A 13 4.33 2.96 31.92
N THR A 14 3.75 3.95 31.25
CA THR A 14 2.86 3.71 30.09
C THR A 14 3.48 4.29 28.83
N MET A 15 4.77 4.05 28.63
CA MET A 15 5.32 4.05 27.28
C MET A 15 4.79 2.80 26.59
N ASN A 16 3.54 2.88 26.10
CA ASN A 16 3.11 1.97 25.05
C ASN A 16 4.15 2.14 23.94
N ALA A 17 4.93 1.08 23.69
CA ALA A 17 5.67 0.98 22.45
C ALA A 17 4.65 1.23 21.35
N VAL A 18 4.76 2.37 20.67
CA VAL A 18 3.98 2.60 19.46
C VAL A 18 4.55 1.60 18.46
N ALA A 19 3.96 0.41 18.42
CA ALA A 19 4.26 -0.56 17.40
C ALA A 19 4.09 0.17 16.06
N GLN A 20 5.09 0.08 15.19
CA GLN A 20 4.92 0.52 13.81
C GLN A 20 3.79 -0.30 13.24
N THR A 21 2.62 0.31 13.06
CA THR A 21 1.43 -0.38 12.57
C THR A 21 1.50 -0.64 11.06
N ASN A 22 2.59 -0.21 10.39
CA ASN A 22 2.81 -0.31 8.95
C ASN A 22 1.55 0.05 8.13
N ARG A 23 0.78 1.01 8.64
CA ARG A 23 -0.45 1.48 8.03
C ARG A 23 -0.11 2.44 6.90
N VAL A 24 -0.62 2.15 5.71
CA VAL A 24 -0.40 2.94 4.49
C VAL A 24 -1.61 3.82 4.15
N ASP A 25 -2.58 3.90 5.06
CA ASP A 25 -3.86 4.60 4.96
C ASP A 25 -4.01 5.68 6.04
N GLN A 26 -2.91 6.14 6.63
CA GLN A 26 -2.92 7.20 7.64
C GLN A 26 -2.86 8.59 7.00
N ILE A 27 -3.72 9.50 7.47
CA ILE A 27 -3.69 10.92 7.12
C ILE A 27 -2.94 11.65 8.24
N ARG A 28 -1.84 12.31 7.88
CA ARG A 28 -1.03 13.06 8.84
C ARG A 28 -1.62 14.44 9.14
N PRO A 29 -1.28 15.07 10.28
CA PRO A 29 -1.74 16.43 10.59
C PRO A 29 -1.27 17.50 9.59
N ASP A 30 -0.21 17.24 8.83
CA ASP A 30 0.34 18.11 7.79
C ASP A 30 -0.07 17.70 6.36
N ALA A 31 -1.05 16.80 6.23
CA ALA A 31 -1.55 16.38 4.93
C ALA A 31 -2.31 17.53 4.21
N PRO A 32 -2.28 17.59 2.87
CA PRO A 32 -2.98 18.63 2.11
C PRO A 32 -4.51 18.52 2.27
N ASP A 33 -5.23 19.60 1.95
CA ASP A 33 -6.68 19.71 2.14
C ASP A 33 -7.50 18.58 1.48
N LEU A 34 -7.00 17.97 0.40
CA LEU A 34 -7.64 16.86 -0.34
C LEU A 34 -7.15 15.47 0.07
N ALA A 35 -6.41 15.34 1.16
CA ALA A 35 -5.98 14.05 1.71
C ALA A 35 -7.07 13.20 2.39
N PRO A 36 -8.20 13.75 2.90
CA PRO A 36 -9.27 12.93 3.46
C PRO A 36 -9.81 11.88 2.49
N PHE A 37 -10.23 10.73 3.02
CA PHE A 37 -10.92 9.70 2.23
C PHE A 37 -12.24 10.24 1.66
N GLY A 38 -12.57 9.82 0.44
CA GLY A 38 -13.87 10.07 -0.17
C GLY A 38 -14.93 9.07 0.29
N ASP A 39 -16.11 9.13 -0.32
CA ASP A 39 -17.30 8.38 0.11
C ASP A 39 -17.33 6.91 -0.33
N TYR A 40 -16.36 6.45 -1.13
CA TYR A 40 -16.36 5.09 -1.68
C TYR A 40 -15.54 4.13 -0.84
N ASP A 41 -16.08 2.93 -0.63
CA ASP A 41 -15.27 1.78 -0.27
C ASP A 41 -14.29 1.45 -1.39
N ILE A 42 -13.17 0.82 -1.04
CA ILE A 42 -12.06 0.58 -1.96
C ILE A 42 -11.85 -0.91 -2.13
N GLY A 43 -11.90 -1.38 -3.37
CA GLY A 43 -11.48 -2.71 -3.78
C GLY A 43 -10.05 -2.71 -4.30
N VAL A 44 -9.36 -3.84 -4.18
CA VAL A 44 -8.03 -4.02 -4.79
C VAL A 44 -7.90 -5.40 -5.45
N ARG A 45 -7.30 -5.44 -6.65
CA ARG A 45 -7.01 -6.67 -7.41
C ARG A 45 -5.57 -6.68 -7.89
N THR A 46 -4.92 -7.85 -7.85
CA THR A 46 -3.62 -8.05 -8.49
C THR A 46 -3.85 -8.53 -9.93
N LEU A 47 -3.34 -7.79 -10.90
CA LEU A 47 -3.42 -8.10 -12.32
C LEU A 47 -2.03 -8.41 -12.87
N GLN A 48 -1.99 -9.22 -13.93
CA GLN A 48 -0.79 -9.46 -14.72
C GLN A 48 -1.03 -9.01 -16.16
N PHE A 49 -0.13 -8.18 -16.66
CA PHE A 49 -0.13 -7.73 -18.06
C PHE A 49 1.18 -8.16 -18.70
N THR A 50 1.10 -8.72 -19.91
CA THR A 50 2.29 -9.07 -20.68
C THR A 50 2.39 -8.12 -21.88
N ASN A 51 3.49 -7.36 -21.93
CA ASN A 51 3.85 -6.55 -23.08
C ASN A 51 4.88 -7.33 -23.90
N PRO A 52 4.51 -7.88 -25.07
CA PRO A 52 5.38 -8.78 -25.83
C PRO A 52 6.55 -8.04 -26.49
N ASP A 53 7.61 -8.79 -26.79
CA ASP A 53 8.72 -8.35 -27.65
C ASP A 53 9.35 -7.00 -27.21
N GLN A 54 9.62 -6.81 -25.92
CA GLN A 54 10.23 -5.60 -25.39
C GLN A 54 11.75 -5.71 -25.32
N PRO A 55 12.51 -4.61 -25.55
CA PRO A 55 13.95 -4.61 -25.32
C PRO A 55 14.32 -4.96 -23.88
N ASP A 56 15.25 -5.89 -23.73
CA ASP A 56 15.86 -6.25 -22.46
C ASP A 56 17.04 -5.31 -22.17
N ILE A 57 16.70 -4.14 -21.62
CA ILE A 57 17.67 -3.11 -21.27
C ILE A 57 18.67 -3.60 -20.22
N VAL A 58 18.27 -4.52 -19.34
CA VAL A 58 19.14 -5.05 -18.27
C VAL A 58 20.25 -5.92 -18.86
N ASN A 59 19.93 -6.69 -19.90
CA ASN A 59 20.86 -7.60 -20.56
C ASN A 59 21.44 -7.05 -21.88
N THR A 60 21.24 -5.76 -22.18
CA THR A 60 21.81 -5.13 -23.39
C THR A 60 23.31 -4.86 -23.21
N VAL A 61 24.10 -5.25 -24.21
CA VAL A 61 25.54 -4.93 -24.29
C VAL A 61 25.74 -3.67 -25.13
N ASN A 62 26.63 -2.78 -24.67
CA ASN A 62 26.89 -1.53 -25.38
C ASN A 62 27.46 -1.79 -26.78
N GLY A 63 26.81 -1.22 -27.81
CA GLY A 63 27.19 -1.38 -29.21
C GLY A 63 26.58 -2.61 -29.90
N GLU A 64 25.79 -3.41 -29.19
CA GLU A 64 25.06 -4.55 -29.73
C GLU A 64 23.54 -4.27 -29.76
N ASP A 65 22.81 -5.06 -30.55
CA ASP A 65 21.35 -5.03 -30.53
C ASP A 65 20.83 -5.55 -29.18
N SER A 66 19.81 -4.89 -28.63
CA SER A 66 19.16 -5.36 -27.41
C SER A 66 18.46 -6.71 -27.63
N PRO A 67 18.71 -7.72 -26.78
CA PRO A 67 17.87 -8.91 -26.76
C PRO A 67 16.42 -8.50 -26.44
N ARG A 68 15.44 -9.31 -26.88
CA ARG A 68 14.02 -9.01 -26.69
C ARG A 68 13.33 -10.13 -25.93
N TYR A 69 12.30 -9.78 -25.17
CA TYR A 69 11.55 -10.72 -24.34
C TYR A 69 10.13 -10.20 -24.09
N ASP A 70 9.22 -11.11 -23.73
CA ASP A 70 7.89 -10.73 -23.26
C ASP A 70 7.96 -10.22 -21.83
N ARG A 71 7.64 -8.95 -21.62
CA ARG A 71 7.72 -8.30 -20.32
C ARG A 71 6.40 -8.40 -19.58
N THR A 72 6.35 -9.27 -18.59
CA THR A 72 5.22 -9.37 -17.65
C THR A 72 5.35 -8.36 -16.51
N LEU A 73 4.27 -7.62 -16.26
CA LEU A 73 4.13 -6.63 -15.19
C LEU A 73 3.03 -7.07 -14.23
N THR A 74 3.35 -7.13 -12.94
CA THR A 74 2.36 -7.29 -11.87
C THR A 74 1.87 -5.91 -11.42
N VAL A 75 0.57 -5.68 -11.52
CA VAL A 75 -0.08 -4.40 -11.20
C VAL A 75 -1.09 -4.63 -10.08
N GLU A 76 -1.19 -3.71 -9.13
CA GLU A 76 -2.34 -3.63 -8.24
C GLU A 76 -3.30 -2.57 -8.79
N LEU A 77 -4.56 -2.95 -8.96
CA LEU A 77 -5.64 -2.07 -9.38
C LEU A 77 -6.50 -1.76 -8.15
N TRP A 78 -6.49 -0.51 -7.71
CA TRP A 78 -7.47 0.02 -6.75
C TRP A 78 -8.65 0.65 -7.48
N TYR A 79 -9.86 0.42 -6.97
CA TYR A 79 -11.09 0.88 -7.61
C TYR A 79 -12.21 1.12 -6.58
N PRO A 80 -13.18 2.01 -6.85
CA PRO A 80 -14.40 2.12 -6.05
C PRO A 80 -15.13 0.77 -6.00
N ALA A 81 -15.49 0.31 -4.82
CA ALA A 81 -16.12 -0.99 -4.60
C ALA A 81 -17.47 -0.86 -3.87
N ASP A 82 -18.31 -1.87 -4.05
CA ASP A 82 -19.50 -2.09 -3.23
C ASP A 82 -19.20 -3.30 -2.32
N LEU A 83 -19.02 -3.07 -1.02
CA LEU A 83 -18.74 -4.13 -0.07
C LEU A 83 -20.00 -4.97 0.19
N ALA A 84 -19.84 -6.29 0.17
CA ALA A 84 -20.91 -7.21 0.54
C ALA A 84 -21.13 -7.21 2.06
N ALA A 85 -22.31 -7.68 2.51
CA ALA A 85 -22.60 -7.81 3.93
C ALA A 85 -21.52 -8.65 4.65
N GLY A 86 -20.93 -8.07 5.70
CA GLY A 86 -19.85 -8.69 6.48
C GLY A 86 -18.43 -8.46 5.93
N GLN A 87 -18.28 -7.76 4.81
CA GLN A 87 -16.98 -7.19 4.43
C GLN A 87 -16.82 -5.83 5.12
N GLU A 88 -15.70 -5.66 5.80
CA GLU A 88 -15.31 -4.40 6.43
C GLU A 88 -14.08 -3.84 5.72
N PRO A 89 -13.93 -2.50 5.61
CA PRO A 89 -12.72 -1.89 5.09
C PRO A 89 -11.48 -2.37 5.84
N GLY A 90 -10.47 -2.81 5.10
CA GLY A 90 -9.26 -3.39 5.64
C GLY A 90 -8.60 -4.38 4.68
N GLY A 91 -7.27 -4.39 4.68
CA GLY A 91 -6.49 -5.34 3.91
C GLY A 91 -5.02 -5.37 4.32
N GLU A 92 -4.40 -6.53 4.14
CA GLU A 92 -2.96 -6.73 4.33
C GLU A 92 -2.25 -6.86 2.98
N TYR A 93 -1.08 -6.23 2.87
CA TYR A 93 -0.19 -6.35 1.72
C TYR A 93 1.20 -6.78 2.19
N ARG A 94 1.80 -7.75 1.50
CA ARG A 94 3.16 -8.21 1.82
C ARG A 94 4.12 -7.72 0.77
N ALA A 95 5.14 -6.97 1.20
CA ALA A 95 6.14 -6.41 0.31
C ALA A 95 7.55 -6.62 0.87
N PRO A 96 8.52 -7.01 0.03
CA PRO A 96 9.93 -6.99 0.43
C PRO A 96 10.34 -5.54 0.75
N THR A 97 11.13 -5.37 1.80
CA THR A 97 11.71 -4.07 2.13
C THR A 97 12.97 -3.82 1.29
N ARG A 98 13.64 -2.68 1.51
CA ARG A 98 14.96 -2.42 0.92
C ARG A 98 15.97 -3.54 1.24
N ASN A 99 15.90 -4.12 2.44
CA ASN A 99 16.53 -5.42 2.67
C ASN A 99 15.55 -6.50 2.18
N THR A 100 15.87 -7.13 1.05
CA THR A 100 15.02 -8.12 0.40
C THR A 100 14.82 -9.40 1.22
N GLU A 101 15.64 -9.62 2.26
CA GLU A 101 15.47 -10.72 3.22
C GLU A 101 14.29 -10.46 4.18
N ILE A 102 13.85 -9.21 4.31
CA ILE A 102 12.77 -8.79 5.20
C ILE A 102 11.53 -8.51 4.37
N THR A 103 10.42 -9.16 4.71
CA THR A 103 9.08 -8.85 4.19
C THR A 103 8.30 -8.09 5.23
N ALA A 104 7.83 -6.90 4.90
CA ALA A 104 6.89 -6.14 5.72
C ALA A 104 5.45 -6.55 5.38
N THR A 105 4.61 -6.64 6.42
CA THR A 105 3.15 -6.59 6.27
C THR A 105 2.72 -5.13 6.41
N LEU A 106 2.10 -4.62 5.35
CA LEU A 106 1.48 -3.31 5.27
C LEU A 106 -0.03 -3.48 5.45
N TYR A 107 -0.68 -2.48 6.04
CA TYR A 107 -2.10 -2.49 6.33
C TYR A 107 -2.77 -1.30 5.66
N GLY A 108 -3.82 -1.53 4.88
CA GLY A 108 -4.60 -0.50 4.23
C GLY A 108 -6.10 -0.71 4.42
N THR A 109 -6.89 0.15 3.78
CA THR A 109 -8.36 0.11 3.86
C THR A 109 -9.02 -0.70 2.73
N ALA A 110 -8.30 -1.00 1.64
CA ALA A 110 -8.90 -1.66 0.49
C ALA A 110 -9.08 -3.17 0.68
N VAL A 111 -10.25 -3.66 0.28
CA VAL A 111 -10.67 -5.07 0.41
C VAL A 111 -10.30 -5.84 -0.85
N ARG A 112 -9.61 -6.96 -0.67
CA ARG A 112 -9.17 -7.83 -1.77
C ARG A 112 -10.36 -8.39 -2.54
N ASP A 113 -10.34 -8.24 -3.85
CA ASP A 113 -11.31 -8.80 -4.80
C ASP A 113 -12.77 -8.38 -4.57
N ALA A 114 -13.03 -7.29 -3.84
CA ALA A 114 -14.36 -6.74 -3.63
C ALA A 114 -15.10 -6.46 -4.96
N ALA A 115 -16.43 -6.51 -4.94
CA ALA A 115 -17.21 -6.23 -6.14
C ALA A 115 -16.98 -4.77 -6.59
N PRO A 116 -16.60 -4.50 -7.86
CA PRO A 116 -16.45 -3.14 -8.34
C PRO A 116 -17.79 -2.42 -8.31
N ARG A 117 -17.77 -1.17 -7.87
CA ARG A 117 -18.90 -0.26 -8.01
C ARG A 117 -18.99 0.16 -9.47
N TYR A 118 -20.13 -0.13 -10.10
CA TYR A 118 -20.38 0.31 -11.48
C TYR A 118 -21.30 1.53 -11.54
N GLU A 119 -21.96 1.87 -10.43
CA GLU A 119 -22.74 3.10 -10.34
C GLU A 119 -21.78 4.30 -10.48
N GLN A 120 -22.12 5.24 -11.38
CA GLN A 120 -21.30 6.42 -11.71
C GLN A 120 -20.00 6.13 -12.47
N ALA A 121 -19.81 4.91 -12.98
CA ALA A 121 -18.76 4.62 -13.96
C ALA A 121 -19.02 5.38 -15.30
N PRO A 122 -17.97 5.69 -16.10
CA PRO A 122 -16.56 5.36 -15.86
C PRO A 122 -15.88 6.33 -14.90
N PHE A 123 -14.98 5.80 -14.07
CA PHE A 123 -14.10 6.60 -13.22
C PHE A 123 -12.85 7.03 -14.00
N PRO A 124 -12.22 8.18 -13.65
CA PRO A 124 -10.92 8.55 -14.21
C PRO A 124 -9.86 7.51 -13.86
N LEU A 125 -8.95 7.25 -14.82
CA LEU A 125 -7.82 6.34 -14.62
C LEU A 125 -6.57 7.14 -14.21
N VAL A 126 -5.97 6.74 -13.08
CA VAL A 126 -4.67 7.23 -12.65
C VAL A 126 -3.69 6.07 -12.67
N ILE A 127 -2.54 6.26 -13.33
CA ILE A 127 -1.46 5.28 -13.39
C ILE A 127 -0.30 5.79 -12.54
N ILE A 128 0.12 4.98 -11.57
CA ILE A 128 1.24 5.28 -10.68
C ILE A 128 2.35 4.26 -10.92
N SER A 129 3.56 4.75 -11.17
CA SER A 129 4.76 3.93 -11.25
C SER A 129 5.64 4.25 -10.05
N HIS A 130 5.89 3.27 -9.19
CA HIS A 130 6.78 3.44 -8.05
C HIS A 130 8.25 3.59 -8.51
N GLY A 131 9.08 4.18 -7.65
CA GLY A 131 10.53 4.24 -7.85
C GLY A 131 11.25 2.94 -7.48
N TYR A 132 12.55 2.86 -7.76
CA TYR A 132 13.43 1.81 -7.22
C TYR A 132 13.98 2.22 -5.84
N PRO A 133 14.09 1.32 -4.84
CA PRO A 133 13.68 -0.08 -4.79
C PRO A 133 12.26 -0.24 -4.20
N GLY A 134 11.32 0.61 -4.57
CA GLY A 134 9.95 0.63 -4.06
C GLY A 134 9.14 -0.60 -4.49
N ASN A 135 7.88 -0.63 -4.06
CA ASN A 135 6.93 -1.67 -4.40
C ASN A 135 5.60 -1.05 -4.83
N ARG A 136 4.75 -1.85 -5.46
CA ARG A 136 3.47 -1.39 -6.01
C ARG A 136 2.43 -0.94 -4.99
N PHE A 137 2.62 -1.13 -3.69
CA PHE A 137 1.68 -0.73 -2.62
C PHE A 137 2.01 0.62 -1.96
N LEU A 138 3.13 1.27 -2.33
CA LEU A 138 3.66 2.50 -1.72
C LEU A 138 4.00 3.57 -2.76
#